data_AF-A0A1G8BUR5-F1
#
_entry.id   AF-A0A1G8BUR5-F1
#
_cell.length_a   1.000
_cell.length_b   1.000
_cell.length_c   1.000
_cell.angle_alpha   90.00
_cell.angle_beta   90.00
_cell.angle_gamma   90.00
#
_symmetry.space_group_name_H-M   'P 1'
#
loop_
_entity.id
_entity.type
_entity.pdbx_description
1 polymer ?
#
loop_
_entity_poly.entity_id
_entity_poly.type
_entity_poly.pdbx_seq_one_letter_code
_entity_poly.pdbx_strand_id
1 'polypeptide(L)'
;MDIASVVVQGLGVLVWPAVVAFVLWTFRTPLGTLLTSGTVSVKAGGVQISTAARAAAATALQSAAQDKATPLAPEAARSRVDADADALAARPTPPRVLWVDDRPSGNRFECAALTRLGMVVEQAVSTDAALNAVLRSAPFDVIVSDMARPESSTAGYDLLDRLRADGVRTPFVLYSGSADPAHDDEAVAHGALGSTNDPAVLLELIAQALLRQPPPGAGG
;
A
#
# COMPACT_ATOMS: atom_id res chain seq x y z
N MET A 1 -54.59 -1.48 -31.81
CA MET A 1 -53.34 -0.98 -31.18
C MET A 1 -52.99 -1.95 -30.07
N ASP A 2 -51.77 -2.47 -30.04
CA ASP A 2 -51.39 -3.52 -29.10
C ASP A 2 -50.61 -2.95 -27.91
N ILE A 3 -51.24 -2.98 -26.73
CA ILE A 3 -50.69 -2.48 -25.47
C ILE A 3 -49.49 -3.29 -24.96
N ALA A 4 -49.27 -4.52 -25.44
CA ALA A 4 -48.07 -5.30 -25.10
C ALA A 4 -46.78 -4.65 -25.64
N SER A 5 -46.85 -3.95 -26.77
CA SER A 5 -45.68 -3.38 -27.45
C SER A 5 -45.02 -2.20 -26.70
N VAL A 6 -45.83 -1.38 -26.03
CA VAL A 6 -45.37 -0.13 -25.39
C VAL A 6 -44.57 -0.40 -24.12
N VAL A 7 -44.93 -1.43 -23.35
CA VAL A 7 -44.26 -1.78 -22.08
C VAL A 7 -42.80 -2.19 -22.29
N VAL A 8 -42.51 -2.89 -23.40
CA VAL A 8 -41.16 -3.40 -23.68
C VAL A 8 -40.18 -2.26 -24.04
N GLN A 9 -40.63 -1.21 -24.74
CA GLN A 9 -39.76 -0.08 -25.10
C GLN A 9 -39.42 0.83 -23.91
N GLY A 10 -40.24 0.88 -22.85
CA GLY A 10 -39.94 1.66 -21.65
C GLY A 10 -38.84 1.08 -20.77
N LEU A 11 -38.75 -0.25 -20.68
CA LEU A 11 -37.88 -0.94 -19.71
C LEU A 11 -36.39 -0.88 -20.08
N GLY A 12 -36.04 -0.99 -21.36
CA GLY A 12 -34.65 -0.97 -21.82
C GLY A 12 -33.92 0.36 -21.55
N VAL A 13 -34.66 1.47 -21.47
CA VAL A 13 -34.10 2.82 -21.29
C VAL A 13 -33.72 3.10 -19.83
N LEU A 14 -34.32 2.42 -18.85
CA LEU A 14 -34.01 2.59 -17.42
C LEU A 14 -32.95 1.60 -16.90
N VAL A 15 -32.80 0.43 -17.53
CA VAL A 15 -31.77 -0.55 -17.15
C VAL A 15 -30.36 0.04 -17.32
N TRP A 16 -30.07 0.76 -18.41
CA TRP A 16 -28.73 1.34 -18.61
C TRP A 16 -28.35 2.42 -17.59
N PRO A 17 -29.18 3.43 -17.28
CA PRO A 17 -28.95 4.34 -16.16
C PRO A 17 -28.82 3.62 -14.82
N ALA A 18 -29.62 2.58 -14.55
CA ALA A 18 -29.52 1.81 -13.30
C ALA A 18 -28.22 1.00 -13.22
N VAL A 19 -27.76 0.38 -14.32
CA VAL A 19 -26.48 -0.34 -14.41
C VAL A 19 -25.30 0.63 -14.32
N VAL A 20 -25.34 1.78 -15.01
CA VAL A 20 -24.30 2.81 -14.91
C VAL A 20 -24.23 3.38 -13.50
N ALA A 21 -25.37 3.67 -12.85
CA ALA A 21 -25.41 4.08 -11.45
C ALA A 21 -24.91 2.97 -10.51
N PHE A 22 -25.27 1.71 -10.75
CA PHE A 22 -24.79 0.58 -9.96
C PHE A 22 -23.29 0.31 -10.15
N VAL A 23 -22.74 0.54 -11.34
CA VAL A 23 -21.29 0.47 -11.59
C VAL A 23 -20.58 1.65 -10.92
N LEU A 24 -21.01 2.89 -11.16
CA LEU A 24 -20.46 4.08 -10.49
C LEU A 24 -20.56 4.00 -8.96
N TRP A 25 -21.57 3.31 -8.42
CA TRP A 25 -21.70 3.07 -6.98
C TRP A 25 -20.89 1.86 -6.49
N THR A 26 -20.83 0.75 -7.22
CA THR A 26 -20.01 -0.41 -6.83
C THR A 26 -18.52 -0.06 -6.86
N PHE A 27 -18.11 0.78 -7.81
CA PHE A 27 -16.76 1.34 -7.92
C PHE A 27 -16.63 2.76 -7.31
N ARG A 28 -17.49 3.14 -6.36
CA ARG A 28 -17.52 4.51 -5.77
C ARG A 28 -16.23 4.91 -5.03
N THR A 29 -15.42 3.94 -4.64
CA THR A 29 -14.23 4.12 -3.79
C THR A 29 -13.06 3.30 -4.33
N PRO A 30 -11.95 3.91 -4.79
CA PRO A 30 -11.68 5.34 -4.97
C PRO A 30 -11.19 5.70 -6.38
N LEU A 31 -12.10 6.09 -7.29
CA LEU A 31 -11.72 6.70 -8.58
C LEU A 31 -11.20 8.16 -8.47
N GLY A 32 -11.13 8.71 -7.25
CA GLY A 32 -10.65 10.07 -6.98
C GLY A 32 -9.13 10.29 -7.12
N THR A 33 -8.36 9.28 -7.54
CA THR A 33 -6.90 9.33 -7.64
C THR A 33 -6.36 9.61 -9.05
N LEU A 34 -7.19 9.49 -10.10
CA LEU A 34 -6.75 9.64 -11.49
C LEU A 34 -6.49 11.10 -11.94
N LEU A 35 -6.83 12.09 -11.12
CA LEU A 35 -6.57 13.52 -11.39
C LEU A 35 -6.00 14.25 -10.16
N THR A 36 -4.82 13.84 -9.71
CA THR A 36 -3.91 14.72 -8.96
C THR A 36 -2.48 14.57 -9.48
N SER A 37 -2.31 14.92 -10.75
CA SER A 37 -1.03 15.02 -11.45
C SER A 37 -0.16 16.13 -10.84
N GLY A 38 0.69 15.77 -9.87
CA GLY A 38 1.63 16.70 -9.21
C GLY A 38 2.77 16.05 -8.42
N THR A 39 2.69 14.75 -8.11
CA THR A 39 3.73 14.01 -7.37
C THR A 39 4.87 13.52 -8.26
N VAL A 40 4.57 13.10 -9.49
CA VAL A 40 5.54 12.56 -10.47
C VAL A 40 5.45 13.33 -11.78
N SER A 41 6.59 13.79 -12.30
CA SER A 41 6.71 14.31 -13.67
C SER A 41 7.62 13.36 -14.48
N VAL A 42 7.01 12.60 -15.39
CA VAL A 42 7.76 11.73 -16.32
C VAL A 42 8.32 12.59 -17.45
N LYS A 43 9.54 13.08 -17.26
CA LYS A 43 10.38 13.57 -18.36
C LYS A 43 11.24 12.41 -18.88
N ALA A 44 11.64 12.48 -20.14
CA ALA A 44 12.49 11.46 -20.76
C ALA A 44 13.81 11.33 -19.98
N GLY A 45 13.91 10.29 -19.14
CA GLY A 45 15.02 10.08 -18.21
C GLY A 45 14.65 9.39 -16.90
N GLY A 46 13.41 9.50 -16.39
CA GLY A 46 13.00 8.74 -15.20
C GLY A 46 11.79 9.29 -14.42
N VAL A 47 11.46 8.61 -13.31
CA VAL A 47 10.38 8.95 -12.37
C VAL A 47 10.89 9.98 -11.37
N GLN A 48 10.73 11.27 -11.67
CA GLN A 48 11.12 12.34 -10.74
C GLN A 48 10.02 12.62 -9.70
N ILE A 49 10.24 12.16 -8.46
CA ILE A 49 9.48 12.57 -7.27
C ILE A 49 9.83 14.03 -6.96
N SER A 50 8.84 14.92 -7.08
CA SER A 50 9.07 16.37 -6.97
C SER A 50 9.47 16.81 -5.55
N THR A 51 10.20 17.91 -5.43
CA THR A 51 10.58 18.48 -4.11
C THR A 51 9.37 18.78 -3.22
N ALA A 52 8.25 19.19 -3.82
CA ALA A 52 6.98 19.36 -3.13
C ALA A 52 6.38 18.02 -2.66
N ALA A 53 6.53 16.94 -3.44
CA ALA A 53 6.10 15.60 -3.04
C ALA A 53 6.96 15.06 -1.88
N ARG A 54 8.28 15.26 -1.92
CA ARG A 54 9.19 14.94 -0.80
C ARG A 54 8.83 15.73 0.46
N ALA A 55 8.65 17.05 0.36
CA ALA A 55 8.22 17.87 1.50
C ALA A 55 6.88 17.39 2.10
N ALA A 56 5.91 16.99 1.26
CA ALA A 56 4.65 16.42 1.71
C ALA A 56 4.81 15.02 2.36
N ALA A 57 5.70 14.17 1.83
CA ALA A 57 6.02 12.87 2.42
C ALA A 57 6.70 13.03 3.79
N ALA A 58 7.64 13.96 3.95
CA ALA A 58 8.33 14.22 5.22
C ALA A 58 7.36 14.72 6.31
N THR A 59 6.42 15.60 5.95
CA THR A 59 5.35 16.01 6.88
C THR A 59 4.44 14.84 7.26
N ALA A 60 4.03 14.00 6.30
CA ALA A 60 3.21 12.83 6.57
C ALA A 60 3.94 11.80 7.46
N LEU A 61 5.23 11.56 7.21
CA LEU A 61 6.08 10.70 8.03
C LEU A 61 6.21 11.23 9.47
N GLN A 62 6.36 12.55 9.64
CA GLN A 62 6.35 13.18 10.97
C GLN A 62 4.99 13.04 11.68
N SER A 63 3.87 13.17 10.96
CA SER A 63 2.54 12.96 11.55
C SER A 63 2.29 11.50 11.95
N ALA A 64 2.78 10.54 11.17
CA ALA A 64 2.78 9.13 11.57
C ALA A 64 3.63 8.92 12.83
N ALA A 65 4.83 9.50 12.89
CA ALA A 65 5.76 9.38 14.01
C ALA A 65 5.20 10.01 15.30
N GLN A 66 4.31 11.01 15.17
CA GLN A 66 3.53 11.56 16.28
C GLN A 66 2.39 10.62 16.70
N ASP A 67 1.60 10.09 15.77
CA ASP A 67 0.51 9.13 16.04
C ASP A 67 1.03 7.81 16.68
N LYS A 68 2.28 7.39 16.38
CA LYS A 68 2.94 6.21 16.96
C LYS A 68 3.76 6.48 18.23
N ALA A 69 3.84 7.73 18.69
CA ALA A 69 4.67 8.16 19.81
C ALA A 69 6.17 7.83 19.68
N THR A 70 6.72 7.93 18.46
CA THR A 70 8.15 7.77 18.12
C THR A 70 8.70 9.08 17.53
N PRO A 71 8.88 10.17 18.32
CA PRO A 71 8.91 11.53 17.79
C PRO A 71 10.09 11.83 16.85
N LEU A 72 9.79 12.02 15.57
CA LEU A 72 10.79 12.26 14.52
C LEU A 72 11.01 13.76 14.28
N ALA A 73 12.27 14.21 14.37
CA ALA A 73 12.64 15.60 14.07
C ALA A 73 12.38 15.95 12.58
N PRO A 74 11.96 17.19 12.24
CA PRO A 74 11.65 17.55 10.84
C PRO A 74 12.81 17.33 9.87
N GLU A 75 14.04 17.53 10.35
CA GLU A 75 15.27 17.37 9.57
C GLU A 75 15.58 15.89 9.30
N ALA A 76 15.34 15.02 10.29
CA ALA A 76 15.46 13.57 10.13
C ALA A 76 14.35 13.02 9.22
N ALA A 77 13.12 13.51 9.34
CA ALA A 77 12.00 13.15 8.46
C ALA A 77 12.28 13.49 6.99
N ARG A 78 12.85 14.69 6.72
CA ARG A 78 13.30 15.07 5.37
C ARG A 78 14.47 14.18 4.91
N SER A 79 15.51 14.02 5.71
CA SER A 79 16.70 13.24 5.33
C SER A 79 16.40 11.78 5.02
N ARG A 80 15.44 11.17 5.72
CA ARG A 80 14.91 9.83 5.41
C ARG A 80 14.23 9.83 4.05
N VAL A 81 13.21 10.68 3.90
CA VAL A 81 12.39 10.81 2.68
C VAL A 81 13.20 11.16 1.45
N ASP A 82 14.25 11.97 1.54
CA ASP A 82 15.13 12.27 0.41
C ASP A 82 15.95 11.05 -0.03
N ALA A 83 16.52 10.28 0.90
CA ALA A 83 17.25 9.05 0.61
C ALA A 83 16.34 7.97 -0.02
N ASP A 84 15.14 7.78 0.53
CA ASP A 84 14.19 6.81 0.01
C ASP A 84 13.61 7.26 -1.35
N ALA A 85 13.37 8.56 -1.54
CA ALA A 85 12.93 9.11 -2.82
C ALA A 85 13.98 8.95 -3.93
N ASP A 86 15.27 9.08 -3.63
CA ASP A 86 16.34 8.84 -4.60
C ASP A 86 16.45 7.36 -4.97
N ALA A 87 16.28 6.44 -4.00
CA ALA A 87 16.20 5.01 -4.25
C ALA A 87 14.98 4.61 -5.12
N LEU A 88 13.84 5.26 -4.90
CA LEU A 88 12.60 5.01 -5.65
C LEU A 88 12.62 5.57 -7.07
N ALA A 89 13.23 6.74 -7.27
CA ALA A 89 13.36 7.39 -8.58
C ALA A 89 14.17 6.56 -9.60
N ALA A 90 14.98 5.61 -9.12
CA ALA A 90 15.73 4.67 -9.95
C ALA A 90 14.90 3.49 -10.50
N ARG A 91 13.68 3.24 -10.00
CA ARG A 91 12.82 2.14 -10.48
C ARG A 91 12.05 2.54 -11.74
N PRO A 92 11.88 1.62 -12.73
CA PRO A 92 11.18 1.91 -13.98
C PRO A 92 9.65 2.03 -13.83
N THR A 93 9.10 1.51 -12.74
CA THR A 93 7.66 1.47 -12.44
C THR A 93 7.38 1.84 -10.98
N PRO A 94 6.26 2.53 -10.69
CA PRO A 94 5.78 2.74 -9.32
C PRO A 94 5.70 1.42 -8.52
N PRO A 95 6.38 1.28 -7.37
CA PRO A 95 6.28 0.09 -6.54
C PRO A 95 4.89 -0.09 -5.95
N ARG A 96 4.43 -1.32 -5.86
CA ARG A 96 3.12 -1.69 -5.30
C ARG A 96 3.27 -2.26 -3.91
N VAL A 97 2.66 -1.58 -2.95
CA VAL A 97 2.60 -1.97 -1.53
C VAL A 97 1.23 -2.56 -1.24
N LEU A 98 1.16 -3.75 -0.65
CA LEU A 98 -0.06 -4.24 -0.01
C LEU A 98 0.03 -3.97 1.50
N TRP A 99 -0.90 -3.19 2.05
CA TRP A 99 -0.99 -2.93 3.49
C TRP A 99 -2.17 -3.72 4.09
N VAL A 100 -1.91 -4.49 5.17
CA VAL A 100 -2.89 -5.41 5.78
C VAL A 100 -3.14 -5.07 7.24
N ASP A 101 -4.25 -4.40 7.51
CA ASP A 101 -4.55 -3.70 8.78
C ASP A 101 -6.07 -3.56 8.93
N ASP A 102 -6.62 -3.87 10.10
CA ASP A 102 -8.08 -3.86 10.34
C ASP A 102 -8.68 -2.44 10.39
N ARG A 103 -7.84 -1.42 10.63
CA ARG A 103 -8.22 -0.01 10.78
C ARG A 103 -7.39 0.89 9.86
N PRO A 104 -7.68 0.92 8.54
CA PRO A 104 -7.18 1.89 7.55
C PRO A 104 -6.99 3.35 7.98
N SER A 105 -7.79 3.86 8.93
CA SER A 105 -7.65 5.22 9.48
C SER A 105 -6.43 5.38 10.41
N GLY A 106 -5.93 4.30 11.00
CA GLY A 106 -4.79 4.26 11.92
C GLY A 106 -3.41 4.23 11.25
N ASN A 107 -3.36 4.01 9.93
CA ASN A 107 -2.13 4.03 9.11
C ASN A 107 -2.16 5.11 8.01
N ARG A 108 -3.13 6.04 8.09
CA ARG A 108 -3.41 7.05 7.06
C ARG A 108 -2.22 7.94 6.71
N PHE A 109 -1.31 8.18 7.66
CA PHE A 109 -0.16 9.06 7.48
C PHE A 109 1.01 8.32 6.83
N GLU A 110 1.24 7.07 7.19
CA GLU A 110 2.17 6.14 6.56
C GLU A 110 1.78 5.89 5.10
N CYS A 111 0.53 5.51 4.86
CA CYS A 111 -0.02 5.37 3.50
C CYS A 111 0.12 6.66 2.68
N ALA A 112 -0.08 7.84 3.30
CA ALA A 112 0.13 9.12 2.65
C ALA A 112 1.62 9.36 2.31
N ALA A 113 2.56 9.07 3.21
CA ALA A 113 3.99 9.21 2.96
C ALA A 113 4.45 8.32 1.78
N LEU A 114 4.08 7.03 1.80
CA LEU A 114 4.35 6.08 0.71
C LEU A 114 3.76 6.54 -0.63
N THR A 115 2.52 7.03 -0.63
CA THR A 115 1.85 7.54 -1.84
C THR A 115 2.50 8.84 -2.36
N ARG A 116 2.97 9.72 -1.48
CA ARG A 116 3.71 10.94 -1.86
C ARG A 116 5.09 10.64 -2.43
N LEU A 117 5.70 9.54 -1.99
CA LEU A 117 6.91 8.94 -2.57
C LEU A 117 6.66 8.18 -3.89
N GLY A 118 5.43 8.22 -4.43
CA GLY A 118 5.11 7.63 -5.73
C GLY A 118 4.88 6.12 -5.71
N MET A 119 4.74 5.50 -4.53
CA MET A 119 4.28 4.12 -4.43
C MET A 119 2.76 4.03 -4.63
N VAL A 120 2.29 2.87 -5.07
CA VAL A 120 0.85 2.53 -5.16
C VAL A 120 0.51 1.66 -3.96
N VAL A 121 -0.23 2.20 -2.99
CA VAL A 121 -0.67 1.47 -1.79
C VAL A 121 -2.07 0.89 -2.01
N GLU A 122 -2.18 -0.43 -1.95
CA GLU A 122 -3.43 -1.20 -1.94
C GLU A 122 -3.67 -1.67 -0.49
N GLN A 123 -4.91 -1.60 0.01
CA GLN A 123 -5.22 -1.93 1.41
C GLN A 123 -6.17 -3.14 1.52
N ALA A 124 -5.88 -4.03 2.46
CA ALA A 124 -6.71 -5.18 2.82
C ALA A 124 -6.98 -5.17 4.33
N VAL A 125 -8.23 -5.46 4.72
CA VAL A 125 -8.68 -5.35 6.13
C VAL A 125 -8.65 -6.67 6.91
N SER A 126 -8.14 -7.74 6.32
CA SER A 126 -7.99 -9.06 6.95
C SER A 126 -7.00 -9.94 6.20
N THR A 127 -6.57 -11.03 6.87
CA THR A 127 -5.74 -12.09 6.30
C THR A 127 -6.31 -12.63 4.98
N ASP A 128 -7.61 -12.97 4.97
CA ASP A 128 -8.25 -13.53 3.79
C ASP A 128 -8.38 -12.49 2.67
N ALA A 129 -8.59 -11.21 2.99
CA ALA A 129 -8.61 -10.12 2.00
C ALA A 129 -7.23 -9.92 1.35
N ALA A 130 -6.15 -10.07 2.12
CA ALA A 130 -4.78 -9.96 1.62
C ALA A 130 -4.41 -11.12 0.67
N LEU A 131 -4.70 -12.37 1.06
CA LEU A 131 -4.52 -13.54 0.19
C LEU A 131 -5.32 -13.38 -1.12
N ASN A 132 -6.57 -12.91 -1.01
CA ASN A 132 -7.43 -12.59 -2.15
C ASN A 132 -6.88 -11.49 -3.07
N ALA A 133 -6.14 -10.51 -2.53
CA ALA A 133 -5.49 -9.46 -3.32
C ALA A 133 -4.26 -10.02 -4.06
N VAL A 134 -3.39 -10.76 -3.36
CA VAL A 134 -2.18 -11.40 -3.94
C VAL A 134 -2.53 -12.37 -5.08
N LEU A 135 -3.66 -13.07 -5.00
CA LEU A 135 -4.11 -14.01 -6.04
C LEU A 135 -4.76 -13.35 -7.29
N ARG A 136 -5.18 -12.08 -7.22
CA ARG A 136 -5.93 -11.41 -8.31
C ARG A 136 -5.23 -10.21 -8.92
N SER A 137 -4.44 -9.49 -8.14
CA SER A 137 -3.70 -8.32 -8.59
C SER A 137 -2.41 -8.73 -9.29
N ALA A 138 -1.74 -7.77 -9.94
CA ALA A 138 -0.33 -7.95 -10.30
C ALA A 138 0.52 -8.21 -9.02
N PRO A 139 1.78 -8.70 -9.15
CA PRO A 139 2.67 -8.84 -8.00
C PRO A 139 2.82 -7.53 -7.20
N PHE A 140 2.91 -7.66 -5.88
CA PHE A 140 3.33 -6.58 -4.99
C PHE A 140 4.84 -6.65 -4.80
N ASP A 141 5.49 -5.50 -4.78
CA ASP A 141 6.91 -5.38 -4.48
C ASP A 141 7.18 -5.59 -2.98
N VAL A 142 6.24 -5.22 -2.10
CA VAL A 142 6.31 -5.43 -0.65
C VAL A 142 4.91 -5.57 -0.03
N ILE A 143 4.81 -6.35 1.05
CA ILE A 143 3.63 -6.47 1.90
C ILE A 143 3.97 -5.91 3.29
N VAL A 144 3.10 -5.06 3.83
CA VAL A 144 3.14 -4.56 5.21
C VAL A 144 1.91 -5.12 5.94
N SER A 145 2.06 -5.63 7.16
CA SER A 145 0.94 -6.20 7.92
C SER A 145 0.99 -5.81 9.40
N ASP A 146 -0.15 -5.42 9.98
CA ASP A 146 -0.28 -5.41 11.44
C ASP A 146 -0.12 -6.84 11.97
N MET A 147 0.50 -6.97 13.15
CA MET A 147 0.72 -8.24 13.81
C MET A 147 -0.57 -8.82 14.38
N ALA A 148 -1.42 -7.98 14.98
CA ALA A 148 -2.67 -8.39 15.61
C ALA A 148 -3.88 -7.81 14.88
N ARG A 149 -4.89 -8.64 14.62
CA ARG A 149 -6.17 -8.24 14.00
C ARG A 149 -7.35 -8.97 14.67
N PRO A 150 -8.61 -8.57 14.43
CA PRO A 150 -9.76 -9.23 15.05
C PRO A 150 -9.88 -10.74 14.79
N GLU A 151 -9.28 -11.28 13.72
CA GLU A 151 -9.22 -12.73 13.50
C GLU A 151 -8.19 -13.48 14.35
N SER A 152 -7.09 -12.83 14.79
CA SER A 152 -5.98 -13.45 15.51
C SER A 152 -4.99 -12.43 16.07
N SER A 153 -4.47 -12.66 17.28
CA SER A 153 -3.35 -11.88 17.85
C SER A 153 -2.02 -12.11 17.13
N THR A 154 -1.92 -13.15 16.31
CA THR A 154 -0.76 -13.49 15.47
C THR A 154 -1.09 -13.41 13.98
N ALA A 155 -2.14 -12.67 13.60
CA ALA A 155 -2.62 -12.58 12.22
C ALA A 155 -1.53 -12.15 11.21
N GLY A 156 -0.52 -11.41 11.65
CA GLY A 156 0.68 -11.10 10.87
C GLY A 156 1.46 -12.35 10.45
N TYR A 157 1.81 -13.24 11.40
CA TYR A 157 2.43 -14.54 11.11
C TYR A 157 1.48 -15.49 10.38
N ASP A 158 0.20 -15.53 10.77
CA ASP A 158 -0.81 -16.39 10.12
C ASP A 158 -0.97 -16.07 8.62
N LEU A 159 -0.78 -14.81 8.22
CA LEU A 159 -0.74 -14.39 6.82
C LEU A 159 0.61 -14.74 6.16
N LEU A 160 1.73 -14.46 6.83
CA LEU A 160 3.08 -14.71 6.32
C LEU A 160 3.29 -16.20 6.03
N ASP A 161 2.97 -17.09 6.96
CA ASP A 161 3.15 -18.54 6.82
C ASP A 161 2.32 -19.10 5.66
N ARG A 162 1.07 -18.64 5.49
CA ARG A 162 0.20 -19.00 4.35
C ARG A 162 0.82 -18.53 3.03
N LEU A 163 1.26 -17.28 2.94
CA LEU A 163 1.94 -16.76 1.75
C LEU A 163 3.21 -17.56 1.41
N ARG A 164 4.01 -17.96 2.42
CA ARG A 164 5.22 -18.77 2.20
C ARG A 164 4.89 -20.20 1.76
N ALA A 165 3.79 -20.79 2.25
CA ALA A 165 3.26 -22.09 1.83
C ALA A 165 2.74 -22.06 0.37
N ASP A 166 2.02 -21.00 -0.01
CA ASP A 166 1.56 -20.73 -1.39
C ASP A 166 2.71 -20.32 -2.34
N GLY A 167 3.96 -20.37 -1.87
CA GLY A 167 5.16 -20.07 -2.68
C GLY A 167 5.43 -18.57 -2.87
N VAL A 168 4.63 -17.67 -2.30
CA VAL A 168 4.80 -16.22 -2.43
C VAL A 168 6.02 -15.74 -1.63
N ARG A 169 7.03 -15.22 -2.34
CA ARG A 169 8.30 -14.73 -1.77
C ARG A 169 8.44 -13.21 -1.76
N THR A 170 7.33 -12.47 -1.91
CA THR A 170 7.32 -11.02 -1.69
C THR A 170 7.85 -10.68 -0.29
N PRO A 171 8.76 -9.69 -0.16
CA PRO A 171 9.20 -9.12 1.11
C PRO A 171 8.00 -8.73 1.98
N PHE A 172 8.10 -9.04 3.27
CA PHE A 172 7.02 -8.88 4.22
C PHE A 172 7.57 -8.11 5.43
N VAL A 173 6.89 -7.05 5.85
CA VAL A 173 7.27 -6.24 7.02
C VAL A 173 6.12 -6.29 8.01
N LEU A 174 6.42 -6.61 9.26
CA LEU A 174 5.45 -6.52 10.34
C LEU A 174 5.47 -5.11 10.94
N TYR A 175 4.28 -4.56 11.15
CA TYR A 175 4.09 -3.21 11.65
C TYR A 175 3.17 -3.23 12.87
N SER A 176 3.75 -3.52 14.04
CA SER A 176 3.02 -3.77 15.28
C SER A 176 2.79 -2.49 16.09
N GLY A 177 1.97 -2.56 17.14
CA GLY A 177 1.85 -1.51 18.15
C GLY A 177 3.03 -1.41 19.13
N SER A 178 4.05 -2.27 19.01
CA SER A 178 5.12 -2.45 20.01
C SER A 178 6.53 -2.36 19.42
N ALA A 179 7.48 -1.90 20.24
CA ALA A 179 8.90 -1.79 19.91
C ALA A 179 9.76 -2.88 20.57
N ASP A 180 9.17 -4.03 20.93
CA ASP A 180 9.91 -5.11 21.61
C ASP A 180 10.84 -5.82 20.61
N PRO A 181 12.18 -5.84 20.82
CA PRO A 181 13.11 -6.50 19.92
C PRO A 181 12.84 -8.00 19.72
N ALA A 182 12.21 -8.67 20.70
CA ALA A 182 11.86 -10.09 20.57
C ALA A 182 10.90 -10.35 19.38
N HIS A 183 10.04 -9.38 19.03
CA HIS A 183 9.17 -9.47 17.87
C HIS A 183 9.90 -9.27 16.53
N ASP A 184 11.12 -8.71 16.51
CA ASP A 184 11.93 -8.59 15.29
C ASP A 184 12.70 -9.89 15.02
N ASP A 185 13.34 -10.47 16.04
CA ASP A 185 13.98 -11.79 15.96
C ASP A 185 12.98 -12.88 15.53
N GLU A 186 11.77 -12.89 16.10
CA GLU A 186 10.69 -13.83 15.75
C GLU A 186 10.16 -13.60 14.33
N ALA A 187 9.94 -12.34 13.92
CA ALA A 187 9.54 -12.00 12.56
C ALA A 187 10.55 -12.44 11.50
N VAL A 188 11.85 -12.22 11.76
CA VAL A 188 12.93 -12.66 10.87
C VAL A 188 12.99 -14.20 10.82
N ALA A 189 12.73 -14.90 11.93
CA ALA A 189 12.66 -16.37 11.96
C ALA A 189 11.50 -16.92 11.10
N HIS A 190 10.34 -16.25 11.05
CA HIS A 190 9.23 -16.55 10.13
C HIS A 190 9.51 -16.11 8.67
N GLY A 191 10.63 -15.45 8.40
CA GLY A 191 10.99 -14.99 7.05
C GLY A 191 10.26 -13.71 6.62
N ALA A 192 9.96 -12.82 7.57
CA ALA A 192 9.79 -11.40 7.30
C ALA A 192 11.16 -10.73 7.02
N LEU A 193 11.14 -9.47 6.62
CA LEU A 193 12.33 -8.61 6.53
C LEU A 193 12.67 -7.95 7.89
N GLY A 194 11.66 -7.85 8.77
CA GLY A 194 11.75 -7.29 10.11
C GLY A 194 10.38 -6.91 10.66
N SER A 195 10.34 -6.47 11.92
CA SER A 195 9.19 -5.98 12.66
C SER A 195 9.47 -4.61 13.27
N THR A 196 8.51 -3.69 13.23
CA THR A 196 8.68 -2.35 13.83
C THR A 196 7.36 -1.70 14.21
N ASN A 197 7.40 -0.64 15.01
CA ASN A 197 6.30 0.31 15.22
C ASN A 197 6.66 1.75 14.80
N ASP A 198 7.91 1.98 14.35
CA ASP A 198 8.40 3.31 13.95
C ASP A 198 8.20 3.52 12.43
N PRO A 199 7.45 4.55 11.99
CA PRO A 199 7.23 4.85 10.57
C PRO A 199 8.51 5.08 9.76
N ALA A 200 9.57 5.62 10.36
CA ALA A 200 10.85 5.87 9.67
C ALA A 200 11.67 4.59 9.48
N VAL A 201 11.55 3.63 10.41
CA VAL A 201 12.12 2.28 10.26
C VAL A 201 11.30 1.48 9.25
N LEU A 202 9.96 1.56 9.29
CA LEU A 202 9.09 0.95 8.29
C LEU A 202 9.44 1.41 6.87
N LEU A 203 9.62 2.72 6.69
CA LEU A 203 9.98 3.28 5.38
C LEU A 203 11.37 2.82 4.92
N GLU A 204 12.35 2.70 5.85
CA GLU A 204 13.64 2.10 5.53
C GLU A 204 13.50 0.63 5.11
N LEU A 205 12.76 -0.19 5.85
CA LEU A 205 12.57 -1.61 5.52
C LEU A 205 11.92 -1.77 4.13
N ILE A 206 10.98 -0.90 3.79
CA ILE A 206 10.40 -0.83 2.44
C ILE A 206 11.45 -0.44 1.39
N ALA A 207 12.25 0.61 1.62
CA ALA A 207 13.33 0.99 0.70
C ALA A 207 14.37 -0.13 0.51
N GLN A 208 14.77 -0.80 1.59
CA GLN A 208 15.66 -1.96 1.56
C GLN A 208 15.06 -3.14 0.77
N ALA A 209 13.76 -3.44 0.95
CA ALA A 209 13.06 -4.47 0.17
C ALA A 209 13.12 -4.18 -1.33
N LEU A 210 12.85 -2.93 -1.71
CA LEU A 210 12.80 -2.47 -3.10
C LEU A 210 14.19 -2.39 -3.76
N LEU A 211 15.25 -2.14 -2.99
CA LEU A 211 16.64 -2.17 -3.47
C LEU A 211 17.18 -3.59 -3.66
N ARG A 212 16.69 -4.57 -2.88
CA ARG A 212 17.07 -5.99 -3.00
C ARG A 212 16.37 -6.71 -4.16
N GLN A 213 15.33 -6.12 -4.76
CA GLN A 213 14.61 -6.69 -5.89
C GLN A 213 15.12 -6.19 -7.25
N PRO A 214 15.42 -7.08 -8.22
CA PRO A 214 15.54 -6.66 -9.61
C PRO A 214 14.21 -6.05 -10.09
N PRO A 215 14.23 -5.08 -11.03
CA PRO A 215 13.00 -4.47 -11.51
C PRO A 215 12.11 -5.52 -12.22
N PRO A 216 10.76 -5.42 -12.11
CA PRO A 216 9.85 -6.38 -12.70
C PRO A 216 10.06 -6.47 -14.22
N GLY A 217 10.27 -7.70 -14.72
CA GLY A 217 10.62 -7.98 -16.11
C GLY A 217 12.11 -8.22 -16.40
N ALA A 218 13.00 -8.11 -15.40
CA ALA A 218 14.43 -8.40 -15.56
C ALA A 218 14.81 -9.90 -15.38
N GLY A 219 13.85 -10.76 -15.06
CA GLY A 219 14.01 -12.22 -15.08
C GLY A 219 13.17 -12.84 -16.19
N GLY A 220 13.79 -13.67 -17.02
CA GLY A 220 13.18 -14.45 -18.11
C GLY A 220 13.77 -15.85 -18.15
#